data_AF-A0A931MR11-F1
#
_entry.id   AF-A0A931MR11-F1
#
_cell.length_a   1.000
_cell.length_b   1.000
_cell.length_c   1.000
_cell.angle_alpha   90.00
_cell.angle_beta   90.00
_cell.angle_gamma   90.00
#
_symmetry.space_group_name_H-M   'P 1'
#
loop_
_entity.id
_entity.type
_entity.pdbx_description
1 polymer ?
#
loop_
_entity_poly.entity_id
_entity_poly.type
_entity_poly.pdbx_seq_one_letter_code
_entity_poly.pdbx_strand_id
1 'polypeptide(L)'
;MHRAHGRARCRLVPGAFGPRVLGGDANGARVALVATGALLLGGDNVVIEVEVGAGAWLEIVETAGTVAYDAAGRASSWTVRARLGAGASLV
;
A
#
# COMPACT_ATOMS: atom_id res chain seq x y z
N MET A 1 5.96 -14.36 -1.98
CA MET A 1 6.43 -14.19 -0.58
C MET A 1 7.82 -13.60 -0.65
N HIS A 2 8.00 -12.31 -0.36
CA HIS A 2 9.33 -11.70 -0.27
C HIS A 2 9.73 -11.63 1.20
N ARG A 3 10.98 -12.01 1.50
CA ARG A 3 11.58 -11.79 2.82
C ARG A 3 12.19 -10.39 2.80
N ALA A 4 11.79 -9.52 3.73
CA ALA A 4 12.63 -8.38 4.09
C ALA A 4 13.94 -8.92 4.72
N HIS A 5 14.92 -8.07 5.01
CA HIS A 5 16.17 -8.48 5.67
C HIS A 5 15.92 -8.86 7.17
N GLY A 6 15.06 -9.86 7.40
CA GLY A 6 14.52 -10.31 8.69
C GLY A 6 13.46 -11.42 8.55
N ARG A 7 12.76 -11.73 9.65
CA ARG A 7 11.70 -12.77 9.71
C ARG A 7 10.30 -12.30 9.28
N ALA A 8 10.08 -11.00 9.11
CA ALA A 8 8.80 -10.48 8.63
C ALA A 8 8.46 -11.03 7.24
N ARG A 9 7.19 -11.39 7.03
CA ARG A 9 6.70 -11.95 5.77
C ARG A 9 5.68 -11.02 5.15
N CYS A 10 5.95 -10.56 3.93
CA CYS A 10 4.99 -9.78 3.16
C CYS A 10 4.32 -10.66 2.10
N ARG A 11 2.99 -10.72 2.15
CA ARG A 11 2.16 -11.16 1.02
C ARG A 11 1.75 -9.92 0.24
N LEU A 12 2.24 -9.82 -0.98
CA LEU A 12 2.00 -8.69 -1.87
C LEU A 12 1.07 -9.13 -2.99
N VAL A 13 -0.01 -8.39 -3.22
CA VAL A 13 -0.94 -8.62 -4.31
C VAL A 13 -0.91 -7.39 -5.21
N PRO A 14 -0.45 -7.49 -6.47
CA PRO A 14 -0.43 -6.37 -7.40
C PRO A 14 -1.84 -6.03 -7.91
N GLY A 15 -2.02 -4.78 -8.32
CA GLY A 15 -3.23 -4.24 -8.94
C GLY A 15 -2.92 -2.87 -9.53
N ALA A 16 -3.75 -1.87 -9.22
CA ALA A 16 -3.48 -0.46 -9.55
C ALA A 16 -2.07 -0.02 -9.11
N PHE A 17 -1.60 -0.56 -7.99
CA PHE A 17 -0.22 -0.46 -7.52
C PHE A 17 0.52 -1.79 -7.64
N GLY A 18 1.80 -1.71 -8.00
CA GLY A 18 2.78 -2.77 -7.86
C GLY A 18 3.57 -2.60 -6.56
N PRO A 19 3.20 -3.27 -5.46
CA PRO A 19 3.92 -3.17 -4.19
C PRO A 19 5.34 -3.76 -4.29
N ARG A 20 6.30 -3.13 -3.62
CA ARG A 20 7.71 -3.54 -3.58
C ARG A 20 8.26 -3.41 -2.16
N VAL A 21 8.85 -4.47 -1.62
CA VAL A 21 9.56 -4.38 -0.34
C VAL A 21 10.85 -3.58 -0.55
N LEU A 22 11.01 -2.50 0.21
CA LEU A 22 12.22 -1.67 0.21
C LEU A 22 13.23 -2.14 1.26
N GLY A 23 12.74 -2.73 2.35
CA GLY A 23 13.54 -3.17 3.47
C GLY A 23 12.65 -3.59 4.64
N GLY A 24 13.26 -3.99 5.74
CA GLY A 24 12.54 -4.41 6.94
C GLY A 24 13.41 -5.24 7.87
N ASP A 25 12.81 -5.63 9.00
CA ASP A 25 13.47 -6.35 10.07
C ASP A 25 12.68 -7.62 10.47
N ALA A 26 12.85 -8.10 11.69
CA ALA A 26 12.14 -9.27 12.19
C ALA A 26 10.63 -9.07 12.36
N ASN A 27 10.19 -7.82 12.55
CA ASN A 27 8.85 -7.45 12.98
C ASN A 27 8.11 -6.59 11.95
N GLY A 28 8.78 -6.10 10.91
CA GLY A 28 8.08 -5.29 9.91
C GLY A 28 8.84 -5.04 8.63
N ALA A 29 8.20 -4.27 7.76
CA ALA A 29 8.74 -3.94 6.46
C ALA A 29 8.30 -2.55 6.00
N ARG A 30 9.15 -1.95 5.17
CA ARG A 30 8.83 -0.77 4.38
C ARG A 30 8.48 -1.21 2.96
N VAL A 31 7.33 -0.78 2.47
CA VAL A 31 6.79 -1.19 1.18
C VAL A 31 6.50 0.05 0.33
N ALA A 32 7.13 0.15 -0.83
CA ALA A 32 6.74 1.12 -1.84
C ALA A 32 5.48 0.64 -2.57
N LEU A 33 4.57 1.56 -2.83
CA LEU A 33 3.54 1.43 -3.85
C LEU A 33 4.02 2.18 -5.09
N VAL A 34 4.13 1.46 -6.20
CA VAL A 34 4.47 2.01 -7.50
C VAL A 34 3.22 1.94 -8.37
N ALA A 35 2.71 3.08 -8.82
CA ALA A 35 1.57 3.08 -9.73
C ALA A 35 1.89 2.31 -11.00
N THR A 36 0.96 1.48 -11.46
CA THR A 36 1.13 0.68 -12.70
C THR A 36 0.65 1.42 -13.95
N GLY A 37 0.04 2.59 -13.77
CA GLY A 37 -0.46 3.49 -14.80
C GLY A 37 -0.99 4.78 -14.17
N ALA A 38 -1.68 5.59 -14.97
CA ALA A 38 -2.42 6.75 -14.45
C ALA A 38 -3.56 6.27 -13.55
N LEU A 39 -3.74 6.93 -12.41
CA LEU A 39 -4.77 6.63 -11.42
C LEU A 39 -5.53 7.89 -11.05
N LEU A 40 -6.72 7.71 -10.46
CA LEU A 40 -7.65 8.78 -10.11
C LEU A 40 -8.09 9.59 -11.33
N LEU A 41 -8.23 8.91 -12.47
CA LEU A 41 -9.01 9.37 -13.61
C LEU A 41 -10.50 9.29 -13.26
N GLY A 42 -11.32 10.05 -13.97
CA GLY A 42 -12.77 10.06 -13.73
C GLY A 42 -13.35 8.65 -13.74
N GLY A 43 -14.00 8.25 -12.66
CA GLY A 43 -14.62 6.94 -12.47
C GLY A 43 -13.73 5.87 -11.83
N ASP A 44 -12.45 6.16 -11.59
CA ASP A 44 -11.58 5.23 -10.89
C ASP A 44 -12.04 5.06 -9.44
N ASN A 45 -11.99 3.81 -8.97
CA ASN A 45 -12.18 3.46 -7.58
C ASN A 45 -10.98 2.63 -7.11
N VAL A 46 -10.01 3.30 -6.50
CA VAL A 46 -8.77 2.70 -6.01
C VAL A 46 -8.97 2.25 -4.56
N VAL A 47 -8.88 0.94 -4.33
CA VAL A 47 -8.97 0.37 -2.98
C VAL A 47 -7.66 -0.33 -2.63
N ILE A 48 -7.09 0.05 -1.49
CA ILE A 48 -5.89 -0.59 -0.94
C ILE A 48 -6.29 -1.27 0.36
N GLU A 49 -6.11 -2.58 0.40
CA GLU A 49 -6.32 -3.37 1.60
C GLU A 49 -5.00 -3.68 2.28
N VAL A 50 -4.91 -3.37 3.56
CA VAL A 50 -3.71 -3.51 4.38
C VAL A 50 -4.04 -4.34 5.60
N GLU A 51 -3.22 -5.35 5.87
CA GLU A 51 -3.29 -6.13 7.09
C GLU A 51 -1.90 -6.18 7.73
N VAL A 52 -1.83 -5.78 9.00
CA VAL A 52 -0.59 -5.82 9.79
C VAL A 52 -0.83 -6.73 10.98
N GLY A 53 -0.02 -7.79 11.08
CA GLY A 53 -0.11 -8.76 12.17
C GLY A 53 0.20 -8.15 13.54
N ALA A 54 -0.18 -8.82 14.62
CA ALA A 54 0.06 -8.34 15.99
C ALA A 54 1.56 -8.07 16.26
N GLY A 55 1.85 -6.95 16.91
CA GLY A 55 3.22 -6.48 17.22
C GLY A 55 4.08 -6.14 16.01
N ALA A 56 3.55 -6.23 14.79
CA ALA A 56 4.29 -5.93 13.57
C ALA A 56 4.13 -4.47 13.16
N TRP A 57 5.06 -3.99 12.34
CA TRP A 57 4.98 -2.66 11.74
C TRP A 57 5.00 -2.73 10.22
N LEU A 58 4.31 -1.79 9.58
CA LEU A 58 4.34 -1.60 8.14
C LEU A 58 4.45 -0.11 7.83
N GLU A 59 5.46 0.27 7.06
CA GLU A 59 5.55 1.61 6.46
C GLU A 59 5.16 1.50 4.98
N ILE A 60 4.20 2.32 4.54
CA ILE A 60 3.80 2.38 3.13
C ILE A 60 4.25 3.71 2.52
N VAL A 61 4.95 3.63 1.39
CA VAL A 61 5.44 4.82 0.68
C VAL A 61 4.87 4.82 -0.72
N GLU A 62 3.98 5.76 -1.02
CA GLU A 62 3.52 6.01 -2.38
C GLU A 62 4.60 6.82 -3.11
N THR A 63 5.08 6.32 -4.25
CA THR A 63 6.27 6.87 -4.93
C THR A 63 5.92 7.71 -6.16
N ALA A 64 4.70 7.61 -6.67
CA ALA A 64 4.29 8.23 -7.92
C ALA A 64 3.81 9.68 -7.76
N GLY A 65 3.51 10.13 -6.54
CA GLY A 65 2.93 11.46 -6.31
C GLY A 65 1.52 11.53 -6.86
N THR A 66 0.71 10.52 -6.55
CA THR A 66 -0.61 10.33 -7.17
C THR A 66 -1.53 11.54 -6.95
N VAL A 67 -2.13 12.03 -8.04
CA VAL A 67 -3.07 13.15 -8.04
C VAL A 67 -4.38 12.75 -8.70
N ALA A 68 -5.48 13.37 -8.28
CA ALA A 68 -6.74 13.28 -9.02
C ALA A 68 -6.66 14.19 -10.26
N TYR A 69 -6.94 13.62 -11.42
CA TYR A 69 -6.97 14.37 -12.68
C TYR A 69 -8.28 15.15 -12.80
N ASP A 70 -8.24 16.27 -13.53
CA ASP A 70 -9.48 16.90 -13.97
C ASP A 70 -10.28 15.93 -14.83
N ALA A 71 -11.46 15.58 -14.33
CA ALA A 71 -12.28 14.50 -14.84
C ALA A 71 -13.63 15.00 -15.36
N ALA A 72 -13.74 16.29 -15.70
CA ALA A 72 -14.95 16.90 -16.26
C ALA A 72 -16.22 16.58 -15.43
N GLY A 73 -16.10 16.64 -14.11
CA GLY A 73 -17.18 16.37 -13.16
C GLY A 73 -17.40 14.89 -12.81
N ARG A 74 -16.64 13.95 -13.39
CA ARG A 74 -16.71 12.53 -13.01
C ARG A 74 -15.80 12.25 -11.82
N ALA A 75 -16.37 11.89 -10.67
CA ALA A 75 -15.61 11.62 -9.47
C ALA A 75 -14.67 10.41 -9.62
N SER A 76 -13.54 10.45 -8.91
CA SER A 76 -12.70 9.31 -8.61
C SER A 76 -12.58 9.16 -7.09
N SER A 77 -12.27 7.95 -6.63
CA SER A 77 -12.11 7.68 -5.20
C SER A 77 -10.87 6.87 -4.90
N TRP A 78 -10.28 7.16 -3.75
CA TRP A 78 -9.25 6.35 -3.11
C TRP A 78 -9.73 5.94 -1.73
N THR A 79 -9.56 4.67 -1.38
CA THR A 79 -9.85 4.18 -0.03
C THR A 79 -8.74 3.24 0.45
N VAL A 80 -8.22 3.50 1.66
CA VAL A 80 -7.35 2.57 2.37
C VAL A 80 -8.17 1.87 3.45
N ARG A 81 -8.16 0.54 3.45
CA ARG A 81 -8.79 -0.30 4.48
C ARG A 81 -7.70 -1.03 5.23
N ALA A 82 -7.45 -0.62 6.47
CA ALA A 82 -6.40 -1.22 7.31
C ALA A 82 -7.01 -2.08 8.43
N ARG A 83 -6.48 -3.29 8.60
CA ARG A 83 -6.69 -4.14 9.77
C ARG A 83 -5.37 -4.29 10.53
N LEU A 84 -5.36 -3.89 11.79
CA LEU A 84 -4.17 -3.91 12.63
C LEU A 84 -4.37 -4.88 13.78
N GLY A 85 -3.43 -5.81 13.95
CA GLY A 85 -3.36 -6.65 15.14
C GLY A 85 -3.00 -5.85 16.39
N ALA A 86 -3.15 -6.48 17.56
CA ALA A 86 -2.79 -5.85 18.83
C ALA A 86 -1.33 -5.38 18.82
N GLY A 87 -1.10 -4.11 19.18
CA GLY A 87 0.24 -3.51 19.19
C GLY A 87 0.89 -3.34 17.82
N ALA A 88 0.15 -3.52 16.73
CA ALA A 88 0.65 -3.28 15.38
C ALA A 88 0.65 -1.78 15.04
N SER A 89 1.53 -1.39 14.12
CA SER A 89 1.56 -0.02 13.58
C SER A 89 1.55 -0.01 12.05
N LEU A 90 0.85 0.99 11.52
CA LEU A 90 0.85 1.34 10.10
C LEU A 90 1.24 2.82 10.01
N VAL A 91 2.27 3.10 9.22
CA VAL A 91 2.84 4.44 9.01
C VAL A 91 2.79 4.79 7.53
#